data_AF-A0A453EUI8-F1
#
_entry.id   AF-A0A453EUI8-F1
#
_cell.length_a   1.000
_cell.length_b   1.000
_cell.length_c   1.000
_cell.angle_alpha   90.00
_cell.angle_beta   90.00
_cell.angle_gamma   90.00
#
_symmetry.space_group_name_H-M   'P 1'
#
loop_
_entity.id
_entity.type
_entity.pdbx_description
1 polymer ?
#
loop_
_entity_poly.entity_id
_entity_poly.type
_entity_poly.pdbx_seq_one_letter_code
_entity_poly.pdbx_strand_id
1 'polypeptide(L)'
;AKLDRQRTTTSYQEGGNIVDMALAIADIKFTYVVSCQVYGMQKVSKNLKDKACYLNILNLMIMYPSLRIAYIDEVEAPTKNGTTEKTYYSVLVKGVGEKYDEILERANLKIKIMP
;
A
#
# COMPACT_ATOMS: atom_id res chain seq x y z
N ALA A 1 -19.83 -48.77 -32.81
CA ALA A 1 -18.48 -48.17 -32.66
C ALA A 1 -18.49 -46.74 -33.16
N LYS A 2 -18.21 -45.80 -32.23
CA LYS A 2 -17.68 -44.43 -32.35
C LYS A 2 -18.48 -43.48 -31.48
N LEU A 3 -17.89 -43.26 -30.31
CA LEU A 3 -18.32 -42.39 -29.22
C LEU A 3 -18.07 -40.93 -29.62
N ASP A 4 -19.06 -40.11 -29.35
CA ASP A 4 -19.07 -38.67 -29.63
C ASP A 4 -17.99 -37.95 -28.80
N ARG A 5 -17.06 -37.29 -29.50
CA ARG A 5 -15.84 -36.71 -28.93
C ARG A 5 -16.05 -35.21 -28.75
N GLN A 6 -16.79 -34.81 -27.71
CA GLN A 6 -16.98 -33.39 -27.43
C GLN A 6 -17.13 -33.10 -25.94
N ARG A 7 -16.07 -33.31 -25.16
CA ARG A 7 -15.89 -32.63 -23.86
C ARG A 7 -14.47 -32.84 -23.33
N THR A 8 -13.55 -31.91 -23.59
CA THR A 8 -12.32 -31.72 -22.77
C THR A 8 -11.57 -30.46 -23.21
N THR A 9 -12.14 -29.27 -22.99
CA THR A 9 -11.37 -28.01 -23.10
C THR A 9 -11.71 -26.94 -22.05
N THR A 10 -12.56 -27.22 -21.05
CA THR A 10 -13.05 -26.16 -20.12
C THR A 10 -12.50 -26.25 -18.69
N SER A 11 -11.80 -27.32 -18.30
CA SER A 11 -11.46 -27.55 -16.88
C SER A 11 -10.21 -26.82 -16.35
N TYR A 12 -9.35 -26.31 -17.23
CA TYR A 12 -8.08 -25.69 -16.82
C TYR A 12 -8.14 -24.16 -16.65
N GLN A 13 -9.14 -23.50 -17.24
CA GLN A 13 -9.29 -22.04 -17.15
C GLN A 13 -10.16 -21.62 -15.94
N GLU A 14 -11.02 -22.51 -15.47
CA GLU A 14 -12.00 -22.23 -14.41
C GLU A 14 -11.38 -22.28 -12.99
N GLY A 15 -10.35 -23.13 -12.80
CA GLY A 15 -9.62 -23.25 -11.54
C GLY A 15 -8.74 -22.03 -11.21
N GLY A 16 -8.12 -21.39 -12.22
CA GLY A 16 -7.35 -20.16 -12.03
C GLY A 16 -8.23 -18.99 -11.59
N ASN A 17 -9.41 -18.87 -12.21
CA ASN A 17 -10.35 -17.79 -11.92
C ASN A 17 -10.89 -17.83 -10.48
N ILE A 18 -11.14 -19.03 -9.94
CA ILE A 18 -11.62 -19.21 -8.56
C ILE A 18 -10.52 -18.86 -7.54
N VAL A 19 -9.28 -19.25 -7.80
CA VAL A 19 -8.15 -18.94 -6.89
C VAL A 19 -7.86 -17.45 -6.89
N ASP A 20 -7.84 -16.81 -8.07
CA ASP A 20 -7.63 -15.37 -8.19
C ASP A 20 -8.78 -14.58 -7.53
N MET A 21 -10.02 -15.03 -7.70
CA MET A 21 -11.18 -14.41 -7.05
C MET A 21 -11.14 -14.62 -5.53
N ALA A 22 -10.77 -15.80 -5.05
CA ALA A 22 -10.62 -16.08 -3.63
C ALA A 22 -9.49 -15.24 -3.01
N LEU A 23 -8.37 -15.08 -3.72
CA LEU A 23 -7.25 -14.22 -3.30
C LEU A 23 -7.68 -12.74 -3.27
N ALA A 24 -8.40 -12.26 -4.29
CA ALA A 24 -8.95 -10.91 -4.31
C ALA A 24 -9.96 -10.66 -3.17
N ILE A 25 -10.83 -11.63 -2.88
CA ILE A 25 -11.78 -11.56 -1.77
C ILE A 25 -11.06 -11.56 -0.42
N ALA A 26 -10.01 -12.37 -0.26
CA ALA A 26 -9.19 -12.40 0.96
C ALA A 26 -8.42 -11.09 1.16
N ASP A 27 -7.89 -10.51 0.08
CA ASP A 27 -7.21 -9.21 0.12
C ASP A 27 -8.14 -8.08 0.58
N ILE A 28 -9.40 -8.09 0.11
CA ILE A 28 -10.43 -7.14 0.54
C ILE A 28 -10.85 -7.40 1.99
N LYS A 29 -10.99 -8.67 2.41
CA LYS A 29 -11.57 -9.04 3.71
C LYS A 29 -10.58 -9.02 4.89
N PHE A 30 -9.28 -9.14 4.65
CA PHE A 30 -8.27 -9.22 5.70
C PHE A 30 -7.19 -8.14 5.57
N THR A 31 -7.57 -6.87 5.48
CA THR A 31 -6.60 -5.78 5.50
C THR A 31 -6.31 -5.39 6.95
N TYR A 32 -5.13 -5.75 7.45
CA TYR A 32 -4.62 -5.21 8.72
C TYR A 32 -3.97 -3.87 8.43
N VAL A 33 -4.54 -2.79 8.97
CA VAL A 33 -3.98 -1.44 8.81
C VAL A 33 -3.29 -1.04 10.11
N VAL A 34 -2.00 -0.71 10.02
CA VAL A 34 -1.24 -0.17 11.14
C VAL A 34 -0.93 1.30 10.87
N SER A 35 -1.32 2.18 11.79
CA SER A 35 -0.93 3.58 11.75
C SER A 35 0.52 3.73 12.20
N CYS A 36 1.39 4.25 11.35
CA CYS A 36 2.77 4.58 11.67
C CYS A 36 3.06 6.02 11.27
N GLN A 37 2.76 6.97 12.16
CA GLN A 37 2.86 8.40 11.86
C GLN A 37 4.25 8.84 11.38
N VAL A 38 5.31 8.23 11.93
CA VAL A 38 6.70 8.58 11.60
C VAL A 38 7.24 7.90 10.34
N TYR A 39 6.48 6.99 9.72
CA TYR A 39 6.94 6.20 8.57
C TYR A 39 7.41 7.07 7.41
N GLY A 40 6.62 8.09 7.04
CA GLY A 40 6.97 9.04 5.98
C GLY A 40 8.29 9.76 6.24
N MET A 41 8.51 10.20 7.49
CA MET A 41 9.77 10.83 7.89
C MET A 41 10.95 9.86 7.85
N GLN A 42 10.76 8.62 8.34
CA GLN A 42 11.80 7.59 8.31
C GLN A 42 12.21 7.20 6.89
N LYS A 43 11.24 7.15 5.97
CA LYS A 43 11.45 6.84 4.55
C LYS A 43 12.41 7.85 3.87
N VAL A 44 12.28 9.13 4.18
CA VAL A 44 13.10 10.20 3.58
C VAL A 44 14.33 10.58 4.41
N SER A 45 14.44 10.09 5.65
CA SER A 45 15.53 10.43 6.56
C SER A 45 16.90 9.99 6.03
N LYS A 46 17.92 10.82 6.30
CA LYS A 46 19.33 10.50 6.04
C LYS A 46 19.99 9.73 7.19
N ASN A 47 19.33 9.65 8.35
CA ASN A 47 19.83 8.92 9.51
C ASN A 47 19.76 7.40 9.26
N LEU A 48 20.85 6.68 9.55
CA LEU A 48 20.92 5.23 9.36
C LEU A 48 19.92 4.46 10.23
N LYS A 49 19.64 4.93 11.46
CA LYS A 49 18.67 4.31 12.35
C LYS A 49 17.25 4.42 11.80
N ASP A 50 16.88 5.62 11.33
CA ASP A 50 15.55 5.86 10.75
C ASP A 50 15.35 5.04 9.48
N LYS A 51 16.37 4.96 8.61
CA LYS A 51 16.35 4.09 7.43
C LYS A 51 16.17 2.62 7.81
N ALA A 52 16.86 2.15 8.86
CA ALA A 52 16.70 0.78 9.33
C ALA A 52 15.28 0.52 9.85
N CYS A 53 14.68 1.46 10.60
CA CYS A 53 13.29 1.37 11.05
C CYS A 53 12.31 1.31 9.87
N TYR A 54 12.48 2.18 8.87
CA TYR A 54 11.69 2.14 7.63
C TYR A 54 11.80 0.78 6.93
N LEU A 55 13.02 0.24 6.77
CA LEU A 55 13.25 -1.05 6.13
C LEU A 55 12.62 -2.21 6.91
N ASN A 56 12.65 -2.17 8.24
CA ASN A 56 11.99 -3.18 9.07
C ASN A 56 10.48 -3.19 8.85
N ILE A 57 9.84 -2.02 8.82
CA ILE A 57 8.40 -1.90 8.54
C ILE A 57 8.08 -2.35 7.11
N LEU A 58 8.91 -1.98 6.13
CA LEU A 58 8.76 -2.42 4.74
C LEU A 58 8.85 -3.94 4.62
N ASN A 59 9.83 -4.57 5.28
CA ASN A 59 9.98 -6.03 5.29
C ASN A 59 8.77 -6.72 5.95
N LEU A 60 8.18 -6.12 6.99
CA LEU A 60 6.94 -6.64 7.57
C LEU A 60 5.77 -6.59 6.57
N MET A 61 5.62 -5.51 5.80
CA MET A 61 4.59 -5.43 4.76
C MET A 61 4.80 -6.45 3.64
N ILE A 62 6.05 -6.71 3.26
CA ILE A 62 6.37 -7.73 2.24
C ILE A 62 6.11 -9.15 2.78
N MET A 63 6.48 -9.41 4.03
CA MET A 63 6.27 -10.71 4.68
C MET A 63 4.78 -11.02 4.88
N TYR A 64 3.98 -9.99 5.16
CA TYR A 64 2.54 -10.10 5.37
C TYR A 64 1.80 -9.28 4.32
N PRO A 65 1.47 -9.84 3.15
CA PRO A 65 0.81 -9.12 2.04
C PRO A 65 -0.50 -8.43 2.43
N SER A 66 -1.15 -8.95 3.48
CA SER A 66 -2.36 -8.42 4.07
C SER A 66 -2.16 -7.15 4.92
N LEU A 67 -0.91 -6.79 5.26
CA LEU A 67 -0.54 -5.65 6.10
C LEU A 67 -0.37 -4.37 5.27
N ARG A 68 -1.08 -3.31 5.65
CA ARG A 68 -0.99 -1.98 5.05
C ARG A 68 -0.55 -0.98 6.11
N ILE A 69 0.24 0.01 5.71
CA ILE A 69 0.71 1.08 6.60
C ILE A 69 0.00 2.38 6.24
N ALA A 70 -0.64 2.98 7.24
CA ALA A 70 -1.21 4.33 7.13
C ALA A 70 -0.30 5.33 7.83
N TYR A 71 0.07 6.42 7.16
CA TYR A 71 0.89 7.48 7.74
C TYR A 71 0.45 8.87 7.27
N ILE A 72 0.95 9.90 7.95
CA ILE A 72 0.76 11.29 7.55
C ILE A 72 2.02 11.77 6.83
N ASP A 73 1.86 12.20 5.59
CA ASP A 73 2.91 12.82 4.80
C ASP A 73 2.82 14.34 4.96
N GLU A 74 3.93 14.97 5.34
CA GLU A 74 4.03 16.41 5.50
C GLU A 74 4.83 16.98 4.32
N VAL A 75 4.21 17.87 3.55
CA VAL A 75 4.82 18.51 2.38
C VAL A 75 4.83 20.01 2.60
N GLU A 76 6.01 20.61 2.54
CA GLU A 76 6.14 22.07 2.47
C GLU A 76 5.74 22.55 1.08
N ALA A 77 4.68 23.34 1.00
CA ALA A 77 4.22 23.94 -0.25
C ALA A 77 4.46 25.47 -0.22
N PRO A 78 5.01 26.06 -1.30
CA PRO A 78 5.06 27.50 -1.44
C PRO A 78 3.65 28.05 -1.57
N THR A 79 3.29 29.03 -0.75
CA THR A 79 2.04 29.77 -0.93
C THR A 79 2.24 30.96 -1.86
N LYS A 80 1.13 31.46 -2.43
CA LYS A 80 1.11 32.65 -3.29
C LYS A 80 1.65 33.92 -2.60
N ASN A 81 1.71 33.93 -1.28
CA ASN A 81 2.15 35.07 -0.47
C ASN A 81 3.64 35.00 -0.09
N GLY A 82 4.38 34.03 -0.62
CA GLY A 82 5.81 33.85 -0.33
C GLY A 82 6.11 33.18 1.00
N THR A 83 5.10 32.74 1.76
CA THR A 83 5.27 31.93 2.96
C THR A 83 5.21 30.44 2.60
N THR A 84 5.91 29.59 3.34
CA THR A 84 5.77 28.13 3.26
C THR A 84 4.66 27.67 4.22
N GLU A 85 3.72 26.89 3.71
CA GLU A 85 2.68 26.26 4.54
C GLU A 85 2.79 24.74 4.44
N LYS A 86 2.60 24.07 5.58
CA LYS A 86 2.63 22.61 5.64
C LYS A 86 1.29 22.06 5.15
N THR A 87 1.34 21.25 4.09
CA THR A 87 0.20 20.48 3.63
C THR A 87 0.34 19.05 4.11
N TYR A 88 -0.72 18.53 4.73
CA TYR A 88 -0.75 17.17 5.26
C TYR A 88 -1.54 16.25 4.34
N TYR A 89 -1.02 15.04 4.12
CA TYR A 89 -1.73 13.99 3.39
C TYR A 89 -1.85 12.75 4.25
N SER A 90 -3.03 12.13 4.26
CA SER A 90 -3.16 10.75 4.70
C SER A 90 -2.71 9.84 3.56
N VAL A 91 -1.78 8.92 3.82
CA VAL A 91 -1.25 8.00 2.83
C VAL A 91 -1.41 6.57 3.34
N LEU A 92 -1.96 5.70 2.48
CA LEU A 92 -2.05 4.27 2.71
C LEU A 92 -1.12 3.54 1.73
N VAL A 93 -0.23 2.70 2.22
CA VAL A 93 0.73 1.94 1.42
C VAL A 93 0.65 0.44 1.69
N LYS A 94 1.13 -0.35 0.71
CA LYS A 94 1.44 -1.78 0.86
C LYS A 94 2.88 -2.05 0.42
N GLY A 95 3.47 -3.15 0.90
CA GLY A 95 4.74 -3.66 0.37
C GLY A 95 4.54 -4.39 -0.96
N VAL A 96 5.41 -4.16 -1.94
CA VAL A 96 5.35 -4.82 -3.25
C VAL A 96 6.74 -5.26 -3.70
N GLY A 97 6.82 -6.51 -4.18
CA GLY A 97 8.10 -7.11 -4.56
C GLY A 97 9.04 -7.18 -3.37
N GLU A 98 10.32 -6.88 -3.59
CA GLU A 98 11.35 -7.09 -2.56
C GLU A 98 11.78 -5.82 -1.82
N LYS A 99 11.54 -4.61 -2.36
CA LYS A 99 12.18 -3.39 -1.81
C LYS A 99 11.40 -2.08 -1.96
N TYR A 100 10.13 -2.10 -2.36
CA TYR A 100 9.38 -0.87 -2.58
C TYR A 100 7.99 -0.93 -1.93
N ASP A 101 7.56 0.20 -1.41
CA ASP A 101 6.17 0.43 -1.00
C ASP A 101 5.39 1.05 -2.16
N GLU A 102 4.16 0.58 -2.36
CA GLU A 102 3.21 1.11 -3.34
C GLU A 102 2.14 1.91 -2.60
N ILE A 103 1.89 3.15 -3.03
CA ILE A 103 0.79 3.97 -2.52
C ILE A 103 -0.52 3.46 -3.11
N LEU A 104 -1.42 3.04 -2.22
CA LEU A 104 -2.78 2.63 -2.56
C LEU A 104 -3.73 3.81 -2.57
N GLU A 105 -3.60 4.71 -1.59
CA GLU A 105 -4.45 5.88 -1.44
C GLU A 105 -3.66 7.06 -0.89
N ARG A 106 -3.98 8.27 -1.38
CA ARG A 106 -3.47 9.53 -0.86
C ARG A 106 -4.59 10.57 -0.82
N ALA A 107 -4.94 11.04 0.36
CA ALA A 107 -5.97 12.05 0.58
C ALA A 107 -5.37 13.33 1.18
N ASN A 108 -5.67 14.48 0.59
CA ASN A 108 -5.25 15.78 1.12
C ASN A 108 -6.08 16.13 2.36
N LEU A 109 -5.42 16.30 3.50
CA LEU A 109 -6.03 16.77 4.73
C LEU A 109 -6.03 18.30 4.70
N LYS A 110 -7.18 18.89 4.39
CA LYS A 110 -7.41 20.35 4.45
C LYS A 110 -7.49 20.84 5.90
N ILE A 111 -6.46 20.55 6.69
CA ILE A 111 -6.34 21.02 8.07
C ILE A 111 -5.69 22.40 7.98
N LYS A 112 -6.49 23.45 8.15
CA LYS A 112 -5.97 24.80 8.34
C LYS A 112 -5.66 24.98 9.82
N ILE A 113 -4.40 24.79 10.21
CA ILE A 113 -3.96 25.18 11.55
C ILE A 113 -3.90 26.71 11.53
N MET A 114 -4.93 27.35 12.09
CA MET A 114 -4.88 28.79 12.32
C MET A 114 -3.84 29.04 13.42
N PRO A 115 -2.93 30.01 13.23
CA PRO A 115 -1.88 30.32 14.19
C PRO A 115 -2.44 30.79 15.55
#